data_AF-A0A9E8ZKI0-F1
#
_entry.id   AF-A0A9E8ZKI0-F1
#
_cell.length_a   1.000
_cell.length_b   1.000
_cell.length_c   1.000
_cell.angle_alpha   90.00
_cell.angle_beta   90.00
_cell.angle_gamma   90.00
#
_symmetry.space_group_name_H-M   'P 1'
#
loop_
_entity.id
_entity.type
_entity.pdbx_description
1 polymer ?
#
loop_
_entity_poly.entity_id
_entity_poly.type
_entity_poly.pdbx_seq_one_letter_code
_entity_poly.pdbx_strand_id
1 'polypeptide(L)'
;MEDKPFEEFITQHYLPGLTETLGKVGIHDLDLKFEQAKLPIAGLGDSECWQVIGRWQNGQRQFHVIFAKDSIQGPKYFCYADNGAQPSTLESFMIDERKVNLDLLLLYTVQRLNGQKWLVRN
;
A
#
# COMPACT_ATOMS: atom_id res chain seq x y z
N MET A 1 -25.91 -7.30 0.37
CA MET A 1 -25.09 -6.27 -0.31
C MET A 1 -24.41 -5.50 0.79
N GLU A 2 -23.29 -6.02 1.30
CA GLU A 2 -22.66 -5.56 2.56
C GLU A 2 -21.14 -5.33 2.42
N ASP A 3 -20.59 -5.36 1.20
CA ASP A 3 -19.14 -5.18 0.93
C ASP A 3 -18.62 -3.74 1.00
N LYS A 4 -19.51 -2.74 1.03
CA LYS A 4 -19.13 -1.35 0.72
C LYS A 4 -18.39 -0.54 1.80
N PRO A 5 -18.21 -0.93 3.08
CA PRO A 5 -17.46 -0.08 4.01
C PRO A 5 -15.95 -0.14 3.78
N PHE A 6 -15.40 -1.25 3.28
CA PHE A 6 -13.96 -1.40 3.11
C PHE A 6 -13.44 -0.69 1.85
N GLU A 7 -14.00 -1.01 0.69
CA GLU A 7 -13.57 -0.43 -0.59
C GLU A 7 -13.80 1.09 -0.61
N GLU A 8 -14.94 1.55 -0.07
CA GLU A 8 -15.24 2.97 0.05
C GLU A 8 -14.26 3.65 1.01
N PHE A 9 -13.94 3.03 2.16
CA PHE A 9 -12.94 3.57 3.07
C PHE A 9 -11.57 3.69 2.42
N ILE A 10 -11.12 2.66 1.68
CA ILE A 10 -9.84 2.72 0.99
C ILE A 10 -9.86 3.83 -0.06
N THR A 11 -10.87 3.86 -0.92
CA THR A 11 -10.92 4.78 -2.05
C THR A 11 -11.17 6.23 -1.63
N GLN A 12 -12.06 6.48 -0.69
CA GLN A 12 -12.45 7.84 -0.26
C GLN A 12 -11.62 8.42 0.87
N HIS A 13 -10.99 7.60 1.70
CA HIS A 13 -10.19 8.08 2.84
C HIS A 13 -8.71 7.71 2.72
N TYR A 14 -8.40 6.44 2.44
CA TYR A 14 -7.01 5.99 2.44
C TYR A 14 -6.20 6.53 1.26
N LEU A 15 -6.72 6.45 0.03
CA LEU A 15 -6.03 6.97 -1.15
C LEU A 15 -5.76 8.48 -1.04
N PRO A 16 -6.75 9.36 -0.81
CA PRO A 16 -6.48 10.79 -0.69
C PRO A 16 -5.58 11.12 0.51
N GLY A 17 -5.73 10.40 1.62
CA GLY A 17 -4.83 10.56 2.78
C GLY A 17 -3.38 10.22 2.46
N LEU A 18 -3.14 9.16 1.68
CA LEU A 18 -1.80 8.78 1.22
C LEU A 18 -1.23 9.85 0.31
N THR A 19 -2.01 10.33 -0.67
CA THR A 19 -1.59 11.39 -1.58
C THR A 19 -1.22 12.66 -0.84
N GLU A 20 -2.03 13.10 0.12
CA GLU A 20 -1.73 14.29 0.91
C GLU A 20 -0.47 14.10 1.78
N THR A 21 -0.35 12.94 2.44
CA THR A 21 0.78 12.68 3.34
C THR A 21 2.09 12.53 2.57
N LEU A 22 2.09 11.80 1.45
CA LEU A 22 3.27 11.64 0.59
C LEU A 22 3.61 12.96 -0.14
N GLY A 23 2.59 13.74 -0.50
CA GLY A 23 2.74 15.12 -0.99
C GLY A 23 3.50 16.00 0.00
N LYS A 24 3.16 15.94 1.30
CA LYS A 24 3.89 16.67 2.36
C LYS A 24 5.35 16.25 2.49
N VAL A 25 5.69 15.02 2.12
CA VAL A 25 7.08 14.52 2.10
C VAL A 25 7.82 14.89 0.81
N GLY A 26 7.14 15.46 -0.19
CA GLY A 26 7.73 15.89 -1.46
C GLY A 26 7.49 14.94 -2.63
N ILE A 27 6.62 13.95 -2.48
CA ILE A 27 6.16 13.08 -3.58
C ILE A 27 4.88 13.66 -4.17
N HIS A 28 5.01 14.40 -5.27
CA HIS A 28 3.86 15.03 -5.93
C HIS A 28 3.34 14.21 -7.13
N ASP A 29 4.18 13.34 -7.69
CA ASP A 29 3.88 12.47 -8.83
C ASP A 29 3.36 11.09 -8.38
N LEU A 30 2.44 11.08 -7.40
CA LEU A 30 1.90 9.84 -6.86
C LEU A 30 0.63 9.43 -7.62
N ASP A 31 0.71 8.31 -8.32
CA ASP A 31 -0.42 7.59 -8.89
C ASP A 31 -0.86 6.49 -7.92
N LEU A 32 -2.11 6.52 -7.48
CA LEU A 32 -2.68 5.51 -6.60
C LEU A 32 -3.79 4.77 -7.32
N LYS A 33 -3.71 3.44 -7.30
CA LYS A 33 -4.71 2.55 -7.88
C LYS A 33 -5.14 1.51 -6.85
N PHE A 34 -6.44 1.30 -6.73
CA PHE A 34 -6.99 0.23 -5.91
C PHE A 34 -7.67 -0.78 -6.83
N GLU A 35 -7.16 -2.01 -6.86
CA GLU A 35 -7.73 -3.08 -7.68
C GLU A 35 -7.58 -4.43 -6.99
N GLN A 36 -8.46 -5.37 -7.32
CA GLN A 36 -8.30 -6.76 -6.92
C GLN A 36 -7.44 -7.45 -7.97
N ALA A 37 -6.28 -7.96 -7.56
CA ALA A 37 -5.46 -8.77 -8.45
C ALA A 37 -4.61 -9.77 -7.66
N LYS A 38 -3.96 -10.67 -8.39
CA LYS A 38 -3.07 -11.68 -7.80
C LYS A 38 -1.84 -11.01 -7.19
N LEU A 39 -1.25 -11.70 -6.22
CA LEU A 39 -0.01 -11.27 -5.60
C LEU A 39 1.05 -11.00 -6.68
N PRO A 40 1.74 -9.85 -6.64
CA PRO A 40 2.69 -9.46 -7.69
C PRO A 40 4.01 -10.25 -7.61
N ILE A 41 4.06 -11.35 -6.83
CA ILE A 41 5.20 -12.22 -6.63
C ILE A 41 4.88 -13.58 -7.25
N ALA A 42 5.65 -13.94 -8.27
CA ALA A 42 5.48 -15.21 -8.97
C ALA A 42 5.65 -16.40 -8.00
N GLY A 43 4.63 -17.27 -7.95
CA GLY A 43 4.64 -18.49 -7.15
C GLY A 43 4.08 -18.35 -5.73
N LEU A 44 3.73 -17.15 -5.28
CA LEU A 44 3.07 -16.93 -3.99
C LEU A 44 1.56 -16.73 -4.21
N GLY A 45 0.76 -17.79 -4.00
CA GLY A 45 -0.71 -17.74 -3.94
C GLY A 45 -1.44 -17.32 -5.23
N ASP A 46 -2.35 -18.17 -5.73
CA ASP A 46 -3.18 -17.83 -6.92
C ASP A 46 -4.43 -16.99 -6.57
N SER A 47 -4.64 -16.69 -5.30
CA SER A 47 -5.82 -15.99 -4.81
C SER A 47 -5.79 -14.50 -5.16
N GLU A 48 -6.91 -13.99 -5.66
CA GLU A 48 -7.11 -12.58 -5.95
C GLU A 48 -7.38 -11.81 -4.64
N CYS A 49 -6.48 -10.88 -4.31
CA CYS A 49 -6.58 -10.08 -3.10
C CYS A 49 -6.73 -8.60 -3.46
N TRP A 50 -7.36 -7.85 -2.56
CA TRP A 50 -7.44 -6.40 -2.70
C TRP A 50 -6.05 -5.79 -2.51
N GLN A 51 -5.59 -5.00 -3.47
CA GLN A 51 -4.31 -4.33 -3.38
C GLN A 51 -4.39 -2.85 -3.74
N VAL A 52 -3.72 -2.04 -2.93
CA VAL A 52 -3.48 -0.63 -3.19
C VAL A 52 -2.08 -0.49 -3.77
N ILE A 53 -2.03 -0.09 -5.03
CA ILE A 53 -0.81 0.09 -5.81
C ILE A 53 -0.52 1.57 -5.85
N GLY A 54 0.59 1.99 -5.26
CA GLY A 54 1.10 3.34 -5.42
C GLY A 54 2.31 3.35 -6.33
N ARG A 55 2.33 4.22 -7.33
CA ARG A 55 3.45 4.41 -8.27
C ARG A 55 3.86 5.87 -8.29
N TRP A 56 5.16 6.15 -8.27
CA TRP A 56 5.69 7.51 -8.43
C TRP A 56 7.08 7.49 -9.04
N GLN A 57 7.58 8.68 -9.39
CA GLN A 57 8.79 8.84 -10.21
C GLN A 57 8.61 8.13 -11.56
N ASN A 58 7.54 8.44 -12.29
CA ASN A 58 7.30 7.89 -13.62
C ASN A 58 7.29 6.33 -13.65
N GLY A 59 6.82 5.72 -12.56
CA GLY A 59 6.74 4.26 -12.38
C GLY A 59 8.05 3.58 -11.96
N GLN A 60 9.11 4.34 -11.67
CA GLN A 60 10.34 3.76 -11.13
C GLN A 60 10.13 3.18 -9.73
N ARG A 61 9.34 3.85 -8.88
CA ARG A 61 9.02 3.35 -7.55
C ARG A 61 7.57 2.94 -7.48
N GLN A 62 7.34 1.78 -6.89
CA GLN A 62 6.01 1.30 -6.61
C GLN A 62 5.93 0.60 -5.26
N PHE A 63 4.81 0.77 -4.57
CA PHE A 63 4.45 -0.02 -3.41
C PHE A 63 3.09 -0.67 -3.63
N HIS A 64 2.88 -1.79 -2.97
CA HIS A 64 1.66 -2.57 -3.01
C HIS A 64 1.27 -2.89 -1.56
N VAL A 65 0.12 -2.39 -1.13
CA VAL A 65 -0.48 -2.74 0.17
C VAL A 65 -1.57 -3.75 -0.11
N ILE A 66 -1.38 -4.98 0.34
CA ILE A 66 -2.22 -6.12 -0.01
C ILE A 66 -3.04 -6.50 1.20
N PHE A 67 -4.36 -6.58 1.02
CA PHE A 67 -5.32 -6.97 2.02
C PHE A 67 -5.81 -8.39 1.69
N ALA A 68 -5.46 -9.34 2.55
CA ALA A 68 -5.87 -10.73 2.35
C ALA A 68 -7.36 -10.98 2.59
N LYS A 69 -8.04 -10.01 3.21
CA LYS A 69 -9.48 -9.98 3.43
C LYS A 69 -10.00 -8.59 3.08
N ASP A 70 -11.30 -8.49 2.82
CA ASP A 70 -12.12 -7.28 2.68
C ASP A 70 -12.20 -6.44 3.98
N SER A 71 -11.14 -6.43 4.79
CA SER A 71 -11.10 -5.72 6.06
C SER A 71 -9.71 -5.18 6.38
N ILE A 72 -9.66 -3.93 6.82
CA ILE A 72 -8.44 -3.28 7.33
C ILE A 72 -7.90 -3.92 8.62
N GLN A 73 -8.72 -4.70 9.34
CA GLN A 73 -8.28 -5.44 10.53
C GLN A 73 -7.69 -6.81 10.19
N GLY A 74 -7.90 -7.29 8.97
CA GLY A 74 -7.38 -8.58 8.52
C GLY A 74 -5.86 -8.59 8.35
N PRO A 75 -5.30 -9.76 7.99
CA PRO A 75 -3.90 -9.87 7.62
C PRO A 75 -3.63 -8.99 6.40
N LYS A 76 -2.63 -8.13 6.55
CA LYS A 76 -2.17 -7.20 5.52
C LYS A 76 -0.72 -7.49 5.22
N TYR A 77 -0.36 -7.26 3.98
CA TYR A 77 1.00 -7.40 3.52
C TYR A 77 1.43 -6.15 2.78
N PHE A 78 2.72 -5.93 2.74
CA PHE A 78 3.33 -4.81 2.07
C PHE A 78 4.44 -5.34 1.17
N CYS A 79 4.38 -4.94 -0.10
CA CYS A 79 5.46 -5.13 -1.04
C CYS A 79 5.90 -3.78 -1.57
N TYR A 80 7.14 -3.71 -2.01
CA TYR A 80 7.66 -2.55 -2.69
C TYR A 80 8.63 -3.00 -3.78
N ALA A 81 8.78 -2.16 -4.81
CA ALA A 81 9.77 -2.34 -5.84
C ALA A 81 10.34 -1.00 -6.28
N ASP A 82 11.65 -0.98 -6.51
CA ASP A 82 12.39 0.16 -7.05
C ASP A 82 12.79 -0.11 -8.50
N ASN A 83 13.15 0.94 -9.22
CA ASN A 83 13.67 0.91 -10.59
C ASN A 83 12.79 0.17 -11.62
N GLY A 84 11.47 0.18 -11.43
CA GLY A 84 10.50 -0.50 -12.30
C GLY A 84 10.56 -2.03 -12.23
N ALA A 85 11.25 -2.60 -11.24
CA ALA A 85 11.29 -4.04 -11.03
C ALA A 85 9.95 -4.59 -10.51
N GLN A 86 9.76 -5.90 -10.64
CA GLN A 86 8.64 -6.58 -9.98
C GLN A 86 8.96 -6.77 -8.50
N PRO A 87 7.99 -6.51 -7.60
CA PRO A 87 8.18 -6.76 -6.18
C PRO A 87 8.45 -8.25 -5.98
N SER A 88 9.53 -8.56 -5.28
CA SER A 88 9.96 -9.94 -5.01
C SER A 88 9.80 -10.32 -3.53
N THR A 89 9.49 -9.35 -2.68
CA THR A 89 9.44 -9.51 -1.23
C THR A 89 8.05 -9.14 -0.72
N LEU A 90 7.41 -10.09 -0.03
CA LEU A 90 6.18 -9.87 0.72
C LEU A 90 6.53 -9.71 2.19
N GLU A 91 6.32 -8.52 2.74
CA GLU A 91 6.45 -8.28 4.17
C GLU A 91 5.09 -8.26 4.84
N SER A 92 5.01 -8.69 6.08
CA SER A 92 3.78 -8.54 6.86
C SER A 92 3.61 -7.07 7.28
N PHE A 93 2.39 -6.54 7.14
CA PHE A 93 2.07 -5.15 7.39
C PHE A 93 1.14 -5.00 8.60
N MET A 94 1.61 -4.27 9.61
CA MET A 94 0.85 -3.97 10.83
C MET A 94 0.28 -5.22 11.54
N ILE A 95 1.13 -6.22 11.76
CA ILE A 95 0.73 -7.47 12.44
C ILE A 95 0.62 -7.34 13.96
N ASP A 96 1.30 -6.35 14.54
CA ASP A 96 1.30 -6.11 15.99
C ASP A 96 0.09 -5.26 16.42
N GLU A 97 -0.47 -4.51 15.47
CA GLU A 97 -1.52 -3.54 15.73
C GLU A 97 -2.89 -4.22 15.86
N ARG A 98 -3.38 -4.33 17.11
CA ARG A 98 -4.73 -4.86 17.40
C ARG A 98 -5.88 -4.02 16.84
N LYS A 99 -5.66 -2.72 16.64
CA LYS A 99 -6.64 -1.80 16.05
C LYS A 99 -5.95 -0.98 14.97
N VAL A 100 -6.51 -1.03 13.78
CA VAL A 100 -6.01 -0.32 12.61
C VAL A 100 -6.96 0.81 12.28
N ASN A 101 -6.43 2.03 12.27
CA ASN A 101 -7.14 3.25 11.88
C ASN A 101 -6.49 3.85 10.62
N LEU A 102 -7.20 4.77 9.96
CA LEU A 102 -6.69 5.49 8.79
C LEU A 102 -5.31 6.10 9.04
N ASP A 103 -5.18 6.88 10.13
CA ASP A 103 -3.94 7.58 10.47
C ASP A 103 -2.77 6.62 10.67
N LEU A 104 -3.00 5.48 11.33
CA LEU A 104 -1.99 4.45 11.51
C LEU A 104 -1.58 3.80 10.17
N LEU A 105 -2.54 3.51 9.27
CA LEU A 105 -2.23 2.97 7.95
C LEU A 105 -1.34 3.94 7.16
N LEU A 106 -1.67 5.24 7.19
CA LEU A 106 -0.88 6.29 6.55
C LEU A 106 0.52 6.37 7.16
N LEU A 107 0.60 6.46 8.48
CA LEU A 107 1.85 6.56 9.23
C LEU A 107 2.78 5.38 8.95
N TYR A 108 2.29 4.15 9.04
CA TYR A 108 3.10 2.95 8.80
C TYR A 108 3.52 2.83 7.35
N THR A 109 2.67 3.21 6.39
CA THR A 109 3.03 3.23 4.97
C THR A 109 4.17 4.21 4.73
N VAL A 110 4.05 5.43 5.24
CA VAL A 110 5.11 6.45 5.12
C VAL A 110 6.38 6.00 5.83
N GLN A 111 6.29 5.41 7.03
CA GLN A 111 7.46 4.89 7.74
C GLN A 111 8.16 3.77 6.96
N ARG A 112 7.42 2.86 6.33
CA ARG A 112 7.99 1.79 5.50
C ARG A 112 8.69 2.36 4.26
N LEU A 113 8.07 3.33 3.60
CA LEU A 113 8.68 4.04 2.47
C LEU A 113 9.93 4.82 2.90
N ASN A 114 9.90 5.43 4.09
CA ASN A 114 11.04 6.13 4.65
C ASN A 114 12.19 5.16 4.99
N GLY A 115 11.86 4.00 5.57
CA GLY A 115 12.81 2.95 5.94
C GLY A 115 13.59 2.40 4.74
N GLN A 116 13.00 2.40 3.55
CA GLN A 116 13.67 2.05 2.28
C GLN A 116 14.62 3.15 1.77
N LYS A 117 14.80 4.25 2.51
CA LYS A 117 15.53 5.47 2.11
C LYS A 117 14.96 6.12 0.84
N TRP A 118 13.68 5.89 0.56
CA TRP A 118 13.04 6.50 -0.61
C TRP A 118 12.65 7.95 -0.38
N LEU A 119 12.46 8.35 0.89
CA LEU A 119 12.07 9.71 1.27
C LEU A 119 13.27 10.58 1.68
N VAL A 120 14.35 9.98 2.19
CA VAL A 120 15.56 10.73 2.60
C VAL A 120 16.56 10.74 1.46
N ARG A 121 16.62 11.85 0.74
CA ARG A 121 17.83 12.27 0.02
C ARG A 121 18.80 12.78 1.09
N ASN A 122 19.88 12.04 1.35
CA ASN A 122 21.06 12.61 2.00
C ASN A 122 22.11 12.83 0.91
#